data_AF-A0AAI9SBA7-F1
#
_entry.id   AF-A0AAI9SBA7-F1
#
_cell.length_a   1.000
_cell.length_b   1.000
_cell.length_c   1.000
_cell.angle_alpha   90.00
_cell.angle_beta   90.00
_cell.angle_gamma   90.00
#
_symmetry.space_group_name_H-M   'P 1'
#
loop_
_entity.id
_entity.type
_entity.pdbx_description
1 polymer ?
#
loop_
_entity_poly.entity_id
_entity_poly.type
_entity_poly.pdbx_seq_one_letter_code
_entity_poly.pdbx_strand_id
1 'polypeptide(L)' 'MQLPPLRPSAAAIDDLLPQTECRQCGFEGCAAYAQAIAEGLAPINRCAPGGAR' A
#
# COMPACT_ATOMS: atom_id res chain seq x y z
N MET A 1 10.78 -6.31 25.87
CA MET A 1 10.06 -6.92 24.73
C MET A 1 9.54 -5.76 23.89
N GLN A 2 10.23 -5.41 22.81
CA GLN A 2 9.87 -4.26 21.98
C GLN A 2 8.54 -4.58 21.28
N LEU A 3 7.46 -3.89 21.64
CA LEU A 3 6.21 -3.95 20.90
C LEU A 3 6.52 -3.49 19.47
N PRO A 4 6.34 -4.32 18.43
CA PRO A 4 6.54 -3.86 17.06
C PRO A 4 5.56 -2.71 16.79
N PRO A 5 5.95 -1.68 16.02
CA PRO A 5 5.00 -0.66 15.61
C PRO A 5 3.82 -1.37 14.93
N LEU A 6 2.59 -1.04 15.33
CA LEU A 6 1.33 -1.56 14.75
C LEU A 6 1.13 -1.11 13.29
N ARG A 7 2.19 -0.70 12.59
CA ARG A 7 2.15 -0.32 11.18
C ARG A 7 2.23 -1.60 10.35
N PRO A 8 1.28 -1.82 9.43
CA PRO A 8 1.36 -2.95 8.52
C PRO A 8 2.64 -2.84 7.68
N SER A 9 3.30 -3.98 7.46
CA SER A 9 4.47 -4.05 6.59
C SER A 9 4.08 -3.80 5.14
N ALA A 10 5.03 -3.35 4.31
CA ALA A 10 4.79 -3.15 2.88
C ALA A 10 4.23 -4.42 2.22
N ALA A 11 4.75 -5.59 2.57
CA ALA A 11 4.23 -6.87 2.06
C ALA A 11 2.78 -7.15 2.50
N ALA A 12 2.41 -6.82 3.74
CA ALA A 12 1.03 -6.99 4.20
C ALA A 12 0.07 -6.02 3.50
N ILE A 13 0.52 -4.82 3.17
CA ILE A 13 -0.27 -3.86 2.39
C ILE A 13 -0.38 -4.32 0.94
N ASP A 14 0.70 -4.81 0.34
CA ASP A 14 0.75 -5.34 -1.02
C ASP A 14 -0.25 -6.49 -1.23
N ASP A 15 -0.32 -7.43 -0.28
CA ASP A 15 -1.28 -8.54 -0.31
C ASP A 15 -2.76 -8.09 -0.27
N LEU A 16 -3.02 -6.93 0.36
CA LEU A 16 -4.36 -6.33 0.41
C LEU A 16 -4.69 -5.49 -0.82
N LEU A 17 -3.69 -5.13 -1.63
CA LEU A 17 -3.92 -4.42 -2.88
C LEU A 17 -4.48 -5.40 -3.93
N PRO A 18 -5.15 -4.89 -4.97
CA PRO A 18 -5.77 -5.75 -5.97
C PRO A 18 -4.77 -6.44 -6.91
N GLN A 19 -3.47 -6.22 -6.74
CA GLN A 19 -2.39 -6.82 -7.54
C GLN A 19 -2.59 -6.71 -9.06
N THR A 20 -3.29 -5.65 -9.52
CA THR A 20 -3.59 -5.43 -10.95
C THR A 20 -2.47 -4.72 -11.70
N GLU A 21 -1.45 -4.22 -11.00
CA GLU A 21 -0.33 -3.45 -11.56
C GLU A 21 -0.78 -2.33 -12.52
N CYS A 22 -1.95 -1.73 -12.25
CA CYS A 22 -2.59 -0.80 -13.18
C CYS A 22 -1.96 0.61 -13.17
N ARG A 23 -1.10 0.89 -12.19
CA ARG A 23 -0.35 2.16 -11.98
C ARG A 23 -1.20 3.42 -11.86
N GLN A 24 -2.52 3.28 -11.69
CA GLN A 24 -3.44 4.42 -11.57
C GLN A 24 -3.20 5.26 -10.31
N CYS A 25 -2.56 4.69 -9.28
CA CYS A 25 -2.14 5.41 -8.08
C CYS A 25 -0.87 6.28 -8.27
N GLY A 26 -0.22 6.22 -9.44
CA GLY A 26 1.01 6.95 -9.75
C GLY A 26 2.31 6.24 -9.35
N PHE A 27 2.25 4.98 -8.93
CA PHE A 27 3.40 4.14 -8.59
C PHE A 27 3.64 3.07 -9.65
N GLU A 28 4.88 2.58 -9.72
CA GLU A 28 5.32 1.59 -10.72
C GLU A 28 4.55 0.25 -10.64
N GLY A 29 4.01 -0.07 -9.47
CA GLY A 29 3.18 -1.25 -9.21
C GLY A 29 2.59 -1.23 -7.80
N CYS A 30 1.87 -2.30 -7.45
CA CYS A 30 1.25 -2.47 -6.13
C CYS A 30 2.30 -2.52 -5.01
N ALA A 31 3.41 -3.24 -5.21
CA ALA A 31 4.49 -3.31 -4.23
C ALA A 31 5.13 -1.93 -3.94
N ALA A 32 5.39 -1.14 -5.00
CA ALA A 32 5.93 0.22 -4.85
C ALA A 32 4.95 1.15 -4.11
N TYR A 33 3.65 1.01 -4.39
CA TYR A 33 2.62 1.75 -3.67
C TYR A 33 2.52 1.33 -2.19
N ALA A 34 2.55 0.02 -1.93
CA ALA A 34 2.49 -0.55 -0.60
C ALA A 34 3.68 -0.13 0.28
N GLN A 35 4.87 -0.07 -0.31
CA GLN A 35 6.05 0.47 0.37
C GLN A 35 5.86 1.94 0.73
N ALA A 36 5.38 2.77 -0.21
CA ALA A 36 5.12 4.18 0.04
C ALA A 36 4.07 4.41 1.15
N ILE A 37 3.05 3.54 1.26
CA ILE A 37 2.08 3.58 2.38
C ILE A 37 2.75 3.20 3.70
N ALA A 38 3.54 2.11 3.74
CA ALA A 38 4.23 1.67 4.95
C ALA A 38 5.20 2.72 5.49
N GLU A 39 5.87 3.45 4.59
CA GLU A 39 6.77 4.56 4.92
C GLU A 39 6.03 5.87 5.25
N GLY A 40 4.73 5.96 5.00
CA GLY A 40 3.93 7.18 5.19
C GLY A 40 4.19 8.26 4.13
N LEU A 41 4.78 7.88 2.99
CA LEU A 41 5.05 8.74 1.84
C LEU A 41 3.83 8.90 0.93
N ALA A 42 2.87 7.99 1.03
CA ALA A 42 1.63 8.02 0.25
C ALA A 42 0.40 7.69 1.12
N PRO A 43 -0.74 8.33 0.87
CA PRO A 43 -1.99 7.96 1.52
C PRO A 43 -2.59 6.69 0.85
N ILE A 44 -3.30 5.88 1.64
CA ILE A 44 -3.86 4.57 1.23
C ILE A 44 -5.03 4.65 0.24
N ASN A 45 -5.61 5.84 0.05
CA ASN A 45 -6.80 6.08 -0.77
C ASN A 45 -6.50 6.42 -2.25
N ARG A 46 -5.29 6.17 -2.74
CA ARG A 46 -4.93 6.44 -4.15
C ARG A 46 -5.14 5.25 -5.08
N CYS A 47 -5.32 4.05 -4.54
CA CYS A 47 -5.69 2.90 -5.37
C CYS A 47 -7.18 3.01 -5.71
N ALA A 48 -7.52 3.23 -6.98
CA ALA A 48 -8.90 3.32 -7.43
C ALA A 48 -9.78 2.11 -7.02
N PRO A 49 -9.28 0.85 -7.10
CA PRO A 49 -9.98 -0.30 -6.52
C PRO A 49 -9.83 -0.49 -4.99
N GLY A 50 -8.86 0.17 -4.34
CA GLY A 50 -8.58 0.04 -2.90
C GLY A 50 -9.18 1.16 -2.03
N GLY A 51 -9.66 2.24 -2.64
CA GLY A 51 -10.54 3.21 -1.99
C GLY A 51 -11.96 2.65 -2.03
N ALA A 52 -12.56 2.44 -0.86
CA ALA A 52 -13.96 2.05 -0.74
C ALA A 52 -14.83 2.77 -1.77
N ARG A 53 -15.68 2.01 -2.47
CA ARG A 53 -16.72 2.59 -3.32
C ARG A 53 -17.50 3.69 -2.58
#